data_AF-A0A821D825-F1
#
_entry.id   AF-A0A821D825-F1
#
_cell.length_a   1.000
_cell.length_b   1.000
_cell.length_c   1.000
_cell.angle_alpha   90.00
_cell.angle_beta   90.00
_cell.angle_gamma   90.00
#
_symmetry.space_group_name_H-M   'P 1'
#
loop_
_entity.id
_entity.type
_entity.pdbx_description
1 polymer ?
#
loop_
_entity_poly.entity_id
_entity_poly.type
_entity_poly.pdbx_seq_one_letter_code
_entity_poly.pdbx_strand_id
1 'polypeptide(L)'
;MGVFNERAALASSITHSIELVDKQSAIFALYNTNKQKSTRNLSRESGSFIFLQLVKQVLHKMSSSEEATKTSKREMLDTCRLYYRGNKKAMEDIDKFELEYTSDQAIKWYTENSFIYRLINKALRTEDINALYTYRFYIVDLCTCLAEQSKELYDSASNMHVYRGVRMPQKEIERLRESVGHLISVNAYFSTSRQLNVSEAYAGIGSTNISSDLGSVVFDIEVVLEEYLTTIVADVRHLSRFEPFSHFK
;
A
#
# COMPACT_ATOMS: atom_id res chain seq x y z
N MET A 1 -54.37 -8.11 -12.84
CA MET A 1 -53.13 -8.67 -13.42
C MET A 1 -51.95 -8.13 -12.64
N GLY A 2 -51.38 -8.92 -11.72
CA GLY A 2 -50.15 -8.58 -11.02
C GLY A 2 -49.04 -9.47 -11.55
N VAL A 3 -48.10 -8.90 -12.31
CA VAL A 3 -46.90 -9.60 -12.78
C VAL A 3 -45.74 -9.03 -11.99
N PHE A 4 -45.25 -9.79 -11.01
CA PHE A 4 -43.96 -9.56 -10.35
C PHE A 4 -43.18 -10.88 -10.43
N ASN A 5 -42.32 -11.05 -11.44
CA ASN A 5 -40.88 -10.72 -11.50
C ASN A 5 -39.92 -11.74 -10.84
N GLU A 6 -40.16 -13.04 -11.02
CA GLU A 6 -39.12 -14.08 -10.84
C GLU A 6 -37.84 -13.78 -11.63
N ARG A 7 -37.94 -13.10 -12.77
CA ARG A 7 -36.78 -12.65 -13.56
C ARG A 7 -35.95 -11.59 -12.85
N ALA A 8 -36.56 -10.66 -12.12
CA ALA A 8 -35.83 -9.61 -11.39
C ALA A 8 -35.16 -10.16 -10.12
N ALA A 9 -35.83 -11.07 -9.41
CA ALA A 9 -35.25 -11.77 -8.28
C ALA A 9 -34.06 -12.67 -8.69
N LEU A 10 -34.20 -13.39 -9.81
CA LEU A 10 -33.13 -14.19 -10.38
C LEU A 10 -31.97 -13.33 -10.87
N ALA A 11 -32.24 -12.24 -11.58
CA ALA A 11 -31.20 -11.30 -12.02
C ALA A 11 -30.44 -10.71 -10.84
N SER A 12 -31.15 -10.29 -9.78
CA SER A 12 -30.53 -9.79 -8.55
C SER A 12 -29.64 -10.84 -7.88
N SER A 13 -30.11 -12.10 -7.79
CA SER A 13 -29.33 -13.22 -7.22
C SER A 13 -28.10 -13.56 -8.04
N ILE A 14 -28.20 -13.53 -9.38
CA ILE A 14 -27.07 -13.74 -10.28
C ILE A 14 -26.05 -12.61 -10.15
N THR A 15 -26.49 -11.35 -10.16
CA THR A 15 -25.61 -10.19 -9.96
C THR A 15 -24.90 -10.27 -8.62
N HIS A 16 -25.63 -10.59 -7.55
CA HIS A 16 -25.03 -10.77 -6.22
C HIS A 16 -24.01 -11.93 -6.17
N SER A 17 -24.29 -13.03 -6.88
CA SER A 17 -23.37 -14.16 -6.97
C SER A 17 -22.11 -13.81 -7.78
N ILE A 18 -22.25 -13.04 -8.87
CA ILE A 18 -21.12 -12.53 -9.66
C ILE A 18 -20.26 -11.59 -8.80
N GLU A 19 -20.88 -10.65 -8.08
CA GLU A 19 -20.17 -9.76 -7.14
C GLU A 19 -19.41 -10.53 -6.05
N LEU A 20 -20.02 -11.59 -5.52
CA LEU A 20 -19.38 -12.47 -4.52
C LEU A 20 -18.18 -13.21 -5.12
N VAL A 21 -18.30 -13.74 -6.34
CA VAL A 21 -17.20 -14.42 -7.05
C VAL A 21 -16.08 -13.45 -7.38
N ASP A 22 -16.38 -12.21 -7.79
CA ASP A 22 -15.40 -11.17 -8.06
C ASP A 22 -14.66 -10.75 -6.78
N LYS A 23 -15.38 -10.54 -5.68
CA LYS A 23 -14.78 -10.27 -4.36
C LYS A 23 -13.89 -11.43 -3.91
N GLN A 24 -14.32 -12.67 -4.09
CA GLN A 24 -13.51 -13.86 -3.77
C GLN A 24 -12.28 -13.97 -4.66
N SER A 25 -12.37 -13.61 -5.94
CA SER A 25 -11.26 -13.60 -6.89
C SER A 25 -10.20 -12.53 -6.54
N ALA A 26 -10.62 -11.30 -6.22
CA ALA A 26 -9.73 -10.25 -5.73
C ALA A 26 -9.03 -10.67 -4.42
N ILE A 27 -9.78 -11.32 -3.52
CA ILE A 27 -9.23 -11.89 -2.28
C ILE A 27 -8.25 -13.04 -2.56
N PHE A 28 -8.53 -13.90 -3.53
CA PHE A 28 -7.63 -14.98 -3.94
C PHE A 28 -6.34 -14.45 -4.56
N ALA A 29 -6.42 -13.37 -5.35
CA ALA A 29 -5.25 -12.65 -5.87
C ALA A 29 -4.41 -12.03 -4.74
N LEU A 30 -5.05 -11.52 -3.68
CA LEU A 30 -4.34 -11.17 -2.45
C LEU A 30 -3.68 -12.43 -1.85
N TYR A 31 -4.36 -13.56 -1.68
CA TYR A 31 -3.72 -14.76 -1.11
C TYR A 31 -2.54 -15.33 -1.93
N ASN A 32 -2.42 -14.98 -3.22
CA ASN A 32 -1.35 -15.48 -4.07
C ASN A 32 0.01 -14.77 -3.83
N THR A 33 0.77 -15.29 -2.87
CA THR A 33 2.13 -14.84 -2.53
C THR A 33 3.15 -15.03 -3.66
N ASN A 34 2.90 -15.92 -4.62
CA ASN A 34 3.85 -16.22 -5.71
C ASN A 34 3.99 -15.09 -6.73
N LYS A 35 3.08 -14.11 -6.74
CA LYS A 35 3.12 -12.94 -7.64
C LYS A 35 3.68 -11.68 -7.00
N GLN A 36 4.01 -11.68 -5.70
CA GLN A 36 4.50 -10.49 -5.01
C GLN A 36 5.96 -10.19 -5.40
N LYS A 37 6.18 -9.00 -5.96
CA LYS A 37 7.52 -8.43 -6.21
C LYS A 37 7.67 -7.14 -5.41
N SER A 38 8.83 -6.94 -4.77
CA SER A 38 9.09 -5.68 -4.04
C SER A 38 9.61 -4.59 -4.96
N THR A 39 10.30 -5.00 -6.03
CA THR A 39 10.93 -4.09 -7.00
C THR A 39 10.74 -4.53 -8.45
N ARG A 40 10.85 -3.55 -9.35
CA ARG A 40 10.90 -3.70 -10.82
C ARG A 40 12.19 -3.15 -11.37
N ASN A 41 12.75 -3.81 -12.39
CA ASN A 41 13.82 -3.23 -13.19
C ASN A 41 13.20 -2.53 -14.41
N LEU A 42 13.29 -1.20 -14.46
CA LEU A 42 12.60 -0.40 -15.49
C LEU A 42 13.17 -0.59 -16.90
N SER A 43 14.39 -1.12 -17.05
CA SER A 43 14.90 -1.49 -18.38
C SER A 43 14.14 -2.67 -19.00
N ARG A 44 13.48 -3.49 -18.16
CA ARG A 44 12.76 -4.70 -18.58
C ARG A 44 11.25 -4.61 -18.33
N GLU A 45 10.82 -3.83 -17.36
CA GLU A 45 9.45 -3.82 -16.82
C GLU A 45 8.79 -2.42 -16.92
N SER A 46 9.23 -1.56 -17.84
CA SER A 46 8.70 -0.18 -18.02
C SER A 46 7.20 -0.13 -18.32
N GLY A 47 6.65 -1.08 -19.10
CA GLY A 47 5.23 -1.11 -19.45
C GLY A 47 4.30 -1.27 -18.24
N SER A 48 4.63 -2.17 -17.31
CA SER A 48 3.87 -2.36 -16.06
C SER A 48 3.93 -1.10 -15.18
N PHE A 49 5.09 -0.44 -15.13
CA PHE A 49 5.25 0.82 -14.41
C PHE A 49 4.32 1.92 -14.95
N ILE A 50 4.32 2.16 -16.27
CA ILE A 50 3.45 3.16 -16.89
C ILE A 50 1.97 2.83 -16.63
N PHE A 51 1.60 1.56 -16.77
CA PHE A 51 0.24 1.12 -16.51
C PHE A 51 -0.20 1.41 -15.06
N LEU A 52 0.64 1.13 -14.06
CA LEU A 52 0.34 1.47 -12.66
C LEU A 52 0.21 2.99 -12.45
N GLN A 53 1.01 3.81 -13.13
CA GLN A 53 0.88 5.27 -13.07
C GLN A 53 -0.46 5.74 -13.66
N LEU A 54 -0.91 5.14 -14.76
CA LEU A 54 -2.22 5.44 -15.35
C LEU A 54 -3.36 5.06 -14.40
N VAL A 55 -3.30 3.87 -13.78
CA VAL A 55 -4.30 3.44 -12.78
C VAL A 55 -4.38 4.46 -11.64
N LYS A 56 -3.23 4.92 -11.11
CA LYS A 56 -3.20 5.96 -10.06
C LYS A 56 -3.93 7.25 -10.50
N GLN A 57 -3.69 7.71 -11.73
CA GLN A 57 -4.35 8.91 -12.26
C GLN A 57 -5.86 8.73 -12.42
N VAL A 58 -6.30 7.55 -12.88
CA VAL A 58 -7.73 7.23 -13.04
C VAL A 58 -8.43 7.18 -11.69
N LEU A 59 -7.86 6.51 -10.69
CA LEU A 59 -8.42 6.43 -9.35
C LEU A 59 -8.61 7.82 -8.71
N HIS A 60 -7.68 8.74 -8.96
CA HIS A 60 -7.78 10.12 -8.48
C HIS A 60 -8.91 10.92 -9.16
N LYS A 61 -9.24 10.63 -10.42
CA LYS A 61 -10.34 11.32 -11.13
C LYS A 61 -11.73 10.80 -10.74
N MET A 62 -11.83 9.54 -10.29
CA MET A 62 -13.09 8.85 -10.01
C MET A 62 -13.71 9.18 -8.64
N SER A 63 -13.00 9.89 -7.76
CA SER A 63 -13.41 10.19 -6.37
C SER A 63 -14.27 11.46 -6.22
N SER A 64 -14.97 11.88 -7.28
CA SER A 64 -15.53 13.22 -7.40
C SER A 64 -16.98 13.40 -6.86
N SER A 65 -17.62 12.38 -6.28
CA SER A 65 -18.95 12.52 -5.66
C SER A 65 -19.06 11.88 -4.27
N GLU A 66 -19.90 12.46 -3.42
CA GLU A 66 -20.10 12.03 -2.03
C GLU A 66 -20.68 10.60 -1.94
N GLU A 67 -21.64 10.27 -2.82
CA GLU A 67 -22.26 8.93 -2.84
C GLU A 67 -21.32 7.85 -3.37
N ALA A 68 -20.49 8.17 -4.37
CA ALA A 68 -19.44 7.26 -4.83
C ALA A 68 -18.41 7.01 -3.72
N THR A 69 -18.11 8.03 -2.93
CA THR A 69 -17.18 7.96 -1.79
C THR A 69 -17.72 7.03 -0.70
N LYS A 70 -18.97 7.22 -0.24
CA LYS A 70 -19.61 6.34 0.75
C LYS A 70 -19.66 4.88 0.29
N THR A 71 -20.03 4.66 -0.98
CA THR A 71 -20.10 3.32 -1.56
C THR A 71 -18.71 2.67 -1.60
N SER A 72 -17.68 3.40 -2.04
CA SER A 72 -16.31 2.90 -2.08
C SER A 72 -15.73 2.58 -0.71
N LYS A 73 -16.03 3.37 0.34
CA LYS A 73 -15.63 3.07 1.72
C LYS A 73 -16.27 1.75 2.20
N ARG A 74 -17.57 1.55 1.95
CA ARG A 74 -18.27 0.32 2.35
C ARG A 74 -17.72 -0.91 1.63
N GLU A 75 -17.57 -0.85 0.30
CA GLU A 75 -16.97 -1.93 -0.50
C GLU A 75 -15.58 -2.33 0.02
N MET A 76 -14.77 -1.33 0.36
CA MET A 76 -13.44 -1.52 0.91
C MET A 76 -13.50 -2.27 2.25
N LEU A 77 -14.34 -1.82 3.19
CA LEU A 77 -14.44 -2.41 4.53
C LEU A 77 -14.99 -3.83 4.49
N ASP A 78 -15.99 -4.10 3.64
CA ASP A 78 -16.54 -5.44 3.46
C ASP A 78 -15.48 -6.42 2.93
N THR A 79 -14.66 -5.97 1.97
CA THR A 79 -13.53 -6.76 1.47
C THR A 79 -12.49 -7.01 2.56
N CYS A 80 -12.18 -6.01 3.38
CA CYS A 80 -11.26 -6.16 4.50
C CYS A 80 -11.77 -7.18 5.53
N ARG A 81 -13.07 -7.11 5.90
CA ARG A 81 -13.72 -8.07 6.80
C ARG A 81 -13.69 -9.47 6.23
N LEU A 82 -13.94 -9.63 4.93
CA LEU A 82 -13.87 -10.95 4.30
C LEU A 82 -12.44 -11.52 4.32
N TYR A 83 -11.43 -10.70 4.02
CA TYR A 83 -10.01 -11.11 4.04
C TYR A 83 -9.52 -11.49 5.44
N TYR A 84 -9.94 -10.76 6.48
CA TYR A 84 -9.51 -11.02 7.86
C TYR A 84 -10.49 -11.90 8.63
N ARG A 85 -11.41 -12.62 7.96
CA ARG A 85 -12.42 -13.46 8.62
C ARG A 85 -11.76 -14.43 9.61
N GLY A 86 -12.21 -14.38 10.86
CA GLY A 86 -11.67 -15.18 11.96
C GLY A 86 -10.51 -14.53 12.74
N ASN A 87 -9.93 -13.42 12.26
CA ASN A 87 -8.96 -12.64 13.00
C ASN A 87 -9.65 -11.53 13.80
N LYS A 88 -9.96 -11.80 15.07
CA LYS A 88 -10.66 -10.85 15.97
C LYS A 88 -9.99 -9.48 16.05
N LYS A 89 -8.66 -9.46 16.22
CA LYS A 89 -7.92 -8.20 16.36
C LYS A 89 -8.03 -7.33 15.10
N ALA A 90 -7.89 -7.94 13.93
CA ALA A 90 -8.04 -7.21 12.67
C ALA A 90 -9.48 -6.72 12.46
N MET A 91 -10.49 -7.46 12.92
CA MET A 91 -11.89 -7.01 12.87
C MET A 91 -12.13 -5.78 13.75
N GLU A 92 -11.63 -5.80 14.98
CA GLU A 92 -11.71 -4.64 15.90
C GLU A 92 -11.02 -3.40 15.29
N ASP A 93 -9.86 -3.59 14.66
CA ASP A 93 -9.16 -2.50 13.99
C ASP A 93 -9.95 -1.94 12.78
N ILE A 94 -10.67 -2.81 12.05
CA ILE A 94 -11.56 -2.40 10.94
C ILE A 94 -12.77 -1.63 11.47
N ASP A 95 -13.39 -2.09 12.56
CA ASP A 95 -14.56 -1.42 13.15
C ASP A 95 -14.16 -0.04 13.71
N LYS A 96 -12.99 0.04 14.36
CA LYS A 96 -12.42 1.32 14.81
C LYS A 96 -12.19 2.27 13.63
N PHE A 97 -11.62 1.77 12.54
CA PHE A 97 -11.42 2.57 11.33
C PHE A 97 -12.76 3.06 10.76
N GLU A 98 -13.80 2.22 10.71
CA GLU A 98 -15.10 2.63 10.17
C GLU A 98 -15.67 3.83 10.94
N LEU A 99 -15.55 3.81 12.27
CA LEU A 99 -16.08 4.83 13.19
C LEU A 99 -15.22 6.11 13.27
N GLU A 100 -13.90 5.98 13.33
CA GLU A 100 -13.00 7.09 13.67
C GLU A 100 -12.28 7.71 12.46
N TYR A 101 -12.31 7.04 11.30
CA TYR A 101 -11.53 7.49 10.14
C TYR A 101 -12.04 8.80 9.56
N THR A 102 -11.09 9.72 9.35
CA THR A 102 -11.22 10.99 8.64
C THR A 102 -10.05 11.10 7.64
N SER A 103 -10.27 11.79 6.52
CA SER A 103 -9.30 11.82 5.41
C SER A 103 -7.97 12.47 5.81
N ASP A 104 -7.97 13.46 6.70
CA ASP A 104 -6.77 14.11 7.25
C ASP A 104 -5.91 13.15 8.10
N GLN A 105 -6.48 12.04 8.57
CA GLN A 105 -5.76 11.02 9.34
C GLN A 105 -5.22 9.87 8.48
N ALA A 106 -5.29 9.96 7.15
CA ALA A 106 -4.85 8.88 6.26
C ALA A 106 -3.41 8.42 6.55
N ILE A 107 -2.46 9.35 6.71
CA ILE A 107 -1.05 9.04 7.01
C ILE A 107 -0.91 8.33 8.36
N LYS A 108 -1.62 8.80 9.39
CA LYS A 108 -1.60 8.20 10.73
C LYS A 108 -2.07 6.74 10.68
N TRP A 109 -3.21 6.48 10.04
CA TRP A 109 -3.73 5.12 9.85
C TRP A 109 -2.78 4.23 9.01
N TYR A 110 -2.05 4.82 8.06
CA TYR A 110 -1.11 4.08 7.23
C TYR A 110 0.12 3.64 8.02
N THR A 111 0.51 4.42 9.02
CA THR A 111 1.76 4.20 9.78
C THR A 111 1.55 3.44 11.10
N GLU A 112 0.33 3.26 11.58
CA GLU A 112 0.00 2.51 12.82
C GLU A 112 0.07 0.97 12.68
N ASN A 113 0.82 0.42 11.72
CA ASN A 113 0.83 -1.02 11.39
C ASN A 113 -0.60 -1.62 11.30
N SER A 114 -1.49 -0.87 10.65
CA SER A 114 -2.91 -1.20 10.54
C SER A 114 -3.18 -2.29 9.50
N PHE A 115 -4.42 -2.80 9.48
CA PHE A 115 -4.88 -3.71 8.43
C PHE A 115 -4.76 -3.09 7.03
N ILE A 116 -5.01 -1.78 6.91
CA ILE A 116 -5.07 -1.07 5.63
C ILE A 116 -3.67 -0.89 5.02
N TYR A 117 -2.65 -0.60 5.85
CA TYR A 117 -1.24 -0.60 5.42
C TYR A 117 -0.84 -1.92 4.76
N ARG A 118 -1.19 -3.05 5.39
CA ARG A 118 -0.83 -4.38 4.90
C ARG A 118 -1.51 -4.70 3.57
N LEU A 119 -2.80 -4.41 3.46
CA LEU A 119 -3.60 -4.71 2.27
C LEU A 119 -3.20 -3.85 1.07
N ILE A 120 -2.98 -2.55 1.25
CA ILE A 120 -2.60 -1.65 0.15
C ILE A 120 -1.23 -2.00 -0.39
N ASN A 121 -0.23 -2.15 0.47
CA ASN A 121 1.11 -2.50 0.00
C ASN A 121 1.13 -3.89 -0.66
N LYS A 122 0.25 -4.79 -0.23
CA LYS A 122 0.09 -6.09 -0.86
C LYS A 122 -0.51 -5.96 -2.27
N ALA A 123 -1.59 -5.19 -2.42
CA ALA A 123 -2.21 -4.92 -3.72
C ALA A 123 -1.22 -4.25 -4.70
N LEU A 124 -0.39 -3.32 -4.22
CA LEU A 124 0.65 -2.67 -5.01
C LEU A 124 1.74 -3.67 -5.45
N ARG A 125 2.20 -4.54 -4.54
CA ARG A 125 3.24 -5.57 -4.85
C ARG A 125 2.76 -6.67 -5.78
N THR A 126 1.46 -6.96 -5.80
CA THR A 126 0.84 -7.91 -6.74
C THR A 126 0.36 -7.24 -8.03
N GLU A 127 0.41 -5.90 -8.11
CA GLU A 127 -0.15 -5.11 -9.23
C GLU A 127 -1.62 -5.46 -9.49
N ASP A 128 -2.36 -5.74 -8.42
CA ASP A 128 -3.76 -6.17 -8.51
C ASP A 128 -4.66 -4.94 -8.68
N ILE A 129 -5.06 -4.68 -9.91
CA ILE A 129 -5.90 -3.55 -10.29
C ILE A 129 -7.24 -3.59 -9.57
N ASN A 130 -7.84 -4.78 -9.42
CA ASN A 130 -9.14 -4.92 -8.76
C ASN A 130 -9.01 -4.55 -7.29
N ALA A 131 -7.96 -5.04 -6.63
CA ALA A 131 -7.65 -4.66 -5.26
C ALA A 131 -7.37 -3.16 -5.13
N LEU A 132 -6.57 -2.56 -6.03
CA LEU A 132 -6.31 -1.11 -6.03
C LEU A 132 -7.59 -0.29 -6.22
N TYR A 133 -8.52 -0.75 -7.07
CA TYR A 133 -9.83 -0.15 -7.22
C TYR A 133 -10.70 -0.32 -5.97
N THR A 134 -10.68 -1.49 -5.32
CA THR A 134 -11.38 -1.70 -4.05
C THR A 134 -10.88 -0.76 -2.96
N TYR A 135 -9.56 -0.56 -2.87
CA TYR A 135 -8.93 0.32 -1.87
C TYR A 135 -8.87 1.80 -2.30
N ARG A 136 -9.50 2.18 -3.41
CA ARG A 136 -9.43 3.53 -4.01
C ARG A 136 -9.79 4.65 -3.04
N PHE A 137 -10.80 4.42 -2.21
CA PHE A 137 -11.25 5.37 -1.19
C PHE A 137 -10.07 5.89 -0.36
N TYR A 138 -9.34 4.97 0.26
CA TYR A 138 -8.23 5.33 1.14
C TYR A 138 -6.95 5.67 0.37
N ILE A 139 -6.69 5.04 -0.79
CA ILE A 139 -5.51 5.35 -1.61
C ILE A 139 -5.54 6.81 -2.07
N VAL A 140 -6.71 7.33 -2.45
CA VAL A 140 -6.88 8.74 -2.84
C VAL A 140 -6.56 9.66 -1.67
N ASP A 141 -7.19 9.47 -0.52
CA ASP A 141 -6.94 10.28 0.67
C ASP A 141 -5.45 10.27 1.06
N LEU A 142 -4.84 9.08 1.10
CA LEU A 142 -3.42 8.95 1.42
C LEU A 142 -2.52 9.67 0.40
N CYS A 143 -2.81 9.55 -0.90
CA CYS A 143 -2.04 10.25 -1.93
C CYS A 143 -2.18 11.77 -1.79
N THR A 144 -3.38 12.27 -1.47
CA THR A 144 -3.64 13.69 -1.26
C THR A 144 -2.84 14.22 -0.08
N CYS A 145 -2.93 13.57 1.09
CA CYS A 145 -2.16 13.99 2.27
C CYS A 145 -0.65 13.93 2.02
N LEU A 146 -0.14 12.90 1.32
CA LEU A 146 1.28 12.81 0.99
C LEU A 146 1.72 13.91 0.00
N ALA A 147 0.86 14.30 -0.94
CA ALA A 147 1.17 15.38 -1.87
C ALA A 147 1.23 16.74 -1.18
N GLU A 148 0.33 17.01 -0.23
CA GLU A 148 0.37 18.22 0.60
C GLU A 148 1.66 18.31 1.42
N GLN A 149 2.02 17.21 2.10
CA GLN A 149 3.26 17.10 2.87
C GLN A 149 4.51 17.17 2.00
N SER A 150 4.42 16.70 0.76
CA SER A 150 5.52 16.80 -0.20
C SER A 150 5.77 18.24 -0.62
N LYS A 151 4.70 19.02 -0.86
CA LYS A 151 4.81 20.44 -1.17
C LYS A 151 5.53 21.21 -0.06
N GLU A 152 5.13 21.00 1.19
CA GLU A 152 5.78 21.63 2.36
C GLU A 152 7.26 21.29 2.46
N LEU A 153 7.62 20.05 2.11
CA LEU A 153 9.01 19.61 2.10
C LEU A 153 9.83 20.29 1.00
N TYR A 154 9.31 20.35 -0.23
CA TYR A 154 9.98 21.02 -1.35
C TYR A 154 10.17 22.52 -1.11
N ASP A 155 9.23 23.18 -0.42
CA ASP A 155 9.33 24.60 -0.10
C ASP A 155 10.42 24.89 0.96
N SER A 156 10.88 23.89 1.72
CA SER A 156 11.67 24.09 2.94
C SER A 156 12.98 23.31 3.03
N ALA A 157 13.19 22.27 2.21
CA ALA A 157 14.29 21.32 2.40
C ALA A 157 15.28 21.27 1.22
N SER A 158 16.54 21.00 1.57
CA SER A 158 17.58 20.56 0.64
C SER A 158 17.52 19.04 0.43
N ASN A 159 18.37 18.54 -0.47
CA ASN A 159 18.64 17.11 -0.61
C ASN A 159 18.85 16.44 0.75
N MET A 160 18.41 15.18 0.87
CA MET A 160 18.44 14.46 2.14
C MET A 160 18.96 13.04 1.97
N HIS A 161 19.49 12.51 3.06
CA HIS A 161 19.95 11.14 3.15
C HIS A 161 18.98 10.32 4.01
N VAL A 162 18.52 9.19 3.48
CA VAL A 162 17.55 8.33 4.15
C VAL A 162 17.89 6.86 3.96
N TYR A 163 17.45 6.06 4.92
CA TYR A 163 17.71 4.63 4.99
C TYR A 163 16.41 3.85 4.99
N ARG A 164 16.44 2.62 4.48
CA ARG A 164 15.35 1.66 4.66
C ARG A 164 15.90 0.27 4.92
N GLY A 165 15.55 -0.29 6.07
CA GLY A 165 15.80 -1.69 6.35
C GLY A 165 14.65 -2.59 5.93
N VAL A 166 14.99 -3.76 5.42
CA VAL A 166 14.02 -4.80 5.10
C VAL A 166 14.66 -6.19 5.17
N ARG A 167 13.87 -7.17 5.61
CA ARG A 167 14.17 -8.59 5.40
C ARG A 167 13.52 -9.04 4.11
N MET A 168 14.29 -9.63 3.21
CA MET A 168 13.76 -10.10 1.92
C MET A 168 14.32 -11.47 1.53
N PRO A 169 13.58 -12.26 0.72
CA PRO A 169 14.07 -13.54 0.23
C PRO A 169 15.38 -13.40 -0.56
N GLN A 170 16.27 -14.38 -0.44
CA GLN A 170 17.56 -14.38 -1.15
C GLN A 170 17.40 -14.16 -2.67
N LYS A 171 16.39 -14.77 -3.29
CA LYS A 171 16.06 -14.55 -4.71
C LYS A 171 15.82 -13.08 -5.08
N GLU A 172 15.23 -12.28 -4.18
CA GLU A 172 14.98 -10.85 -4.44
C GLU A 172 16.28 -10.06 -4.28
N ILE A 173 17.16 -10.47 -3.37
CA ILE A 173 18.51 -9.90 -3.22
C ILE A 173 19.34 -10.15 -4.49
N GLU A 174 19.28 -11.36 -5.05
CA GLU A 174 19.93 -11.69 -6.32
C GLU A 174 19.40 -10.82 -7.46
N ARG A 175 18.07 -10.64 -7.58
CA ARG A 175 17.48 -9.71 -8.56
C ARG A 175 17.97 -8.27 -8.41
N LEU A 176 18.17 -7.80 -7.18
CA LEU A 176 18.74 -6.47 -6.92
C LEU A 176 20.20 -6.40 -7.36
N ARG A 177 21.01 -7.45 -7.10
CA ARG A 177 22.41 -7.54 -7.57
C ARG A 177 22.50 -7.52 -9.09
N GLU A 178 21.62 -8.23 -9.78
CA GLU A 178 21.53 -8.21 -11.25
C GLU A 178 21.08 -6.85 -11.81
N SER A 179 20.48 -5.99 -10.98
CA SER A 179 19.97 -4.68 -11.38
C SER A 179 20.97 -3.54 -11.15
N VAL A 180 22.21 -3.84 -10.75
CA VAL A 180 23.28 -2.84 -10.60
C VAL A 180 23.53 -2.15 -11.94
N GLY A 181 23.56 -0.81 -11.94
CA GLY A 181 23.67 0.00 -13.14
C GLY A 181 22.35 0.23 -13.89
N HIS A 182 21.23 -0.30 -13.38
CA HIS A 182 19.89 -0.10 -13.94
C HIS A 182 18.98 0.71 -13.01
N LEU A 183 17.94 1.31 -13.58
CA LEU A 183 16.92 2.02 -12.82
C LEU A 183 15.91 1.03 -12.21
N ILE A 184 15.70 1.16 -10.91
CA ILE A 184 14.77 0.32 -10.13
C ILE A 184 13.57 1.14 -9.70
N SER A 185 12.38 0.54 -9.78
CA SER A 185 11.15 1.09 -9.24
C SER A 185 10.63 0.21 -8.10
N VAL A 186 10.09 0.84 -7.06
CA VAL A 186 9.48 0.15 -5.92
C VAL A 186 7.97 -0.03 -6.17
N ASN A 187 7.46 -1.22 -5.86
CA ASN A 187 6.06 -1.58 -6.10
C ASN A 187 5.18 -1.37 -4.87
N ALA A 188 5.48 -0.36 -4.06
CA ALA A 188 4.75 -0.01 -2.85
C ALA A 188 5.11 1.42 -2.42
N TYR A 189 4.41 1.96 -1.43
CA TYR A 189 4.95 3.13 -0.73
C TYR A 189 6.24 2.75 -0.01
N PHE A 190 7.24 3.63 -0.13
CA PHE A 190 8.60 3.33 0.29
C PHE A 190 8.96 4.10 1.56
N SER A 191 8.54 3.57 2.71
CA SER A 191 8.86 4.19 4.00
C SER A 191 10.37 4.13 4.29
N THR A 192 10.94 5.26 4.68
CA THR A 192 12.37 5.40 5.01
C THR A 192 12.53 6.11 6.37
N SER A 193 13.74 6.05 6.92
CA SER A 193 14.14 6.73 8.15
C SER A 193 15.40 7.55 7.90
N ARG A 194 15.52 8.72 8.52
CA ARG A 194 16.77 9.49 8.56
C ARG A 194 17.82 8.89 9.50
N GLN A 195 17.42 7.92 10.34
CA GLN A 195 18.28 7.27 11.31
C GLN A 195 18.61 5.85 10.85
N LEU A 196 19.90 5.55 10.70
CA LEU A 196 20.39 4.26 10.23
C LEU A 196 19.98 3.13 11.18
N ASN A 197 20.17 3.29 12.49
CA ASN A 197 19.80 2.30 13.52
C ASN A 197 18.33 1.87 13.45
N VAL A 198 17.41 2.79 13.18
CA VAL A 198 15.99 2.47 12.98
C VAL A 198 15.82 1.54 11.78
N SER A 199 16.52 1.83 10.68
CA SER A 199 16.51 0.96 9.50
C SER A 199 17.16 -0.39 9.77
N GLU A 200 18.30 -0.44 10.45
CA GLU A 200 18.95 -1.70 10.82
C GLU A 200 18.02 -2.62 11.63
N ALA A 201 17.25 -2.04 12.56
CA ALA A 201 16.22 -2.78 13.31
C ALA A 201 15.15 -3.38 12.39
N TYR A 202 14.64 -2.63 11.41
CA TYR A 202 13.70 -3.15 10.40
C TYR A 202 14.34 -4.20 9.46
N ALA A 203 15.65 -4.14 9.24
CA ALA A 203 16.39 -5.19 8.53
C ALA A 203 16.63 -6.44 9.39
N GLY A 204 16.25 -6.42 10.67
CA GLY A 204 16.45 -7.53 11.61
C GLY A 204 17.89 -7.68 12.08
N ILE A 205 18.72 -6.64 11.94
CA ILE A 205 20.08 -6.63 12.48
C ILE A 205 19.99 -6.65 14.01
N GLY A 206 20.70 -7.59 14.65
CA GLY A 206 20.60 -7.86 16.08
C GLY A 206 19.48 -8.85 16.48
N SER A 207 18.69 -9.35 15.52
CA SER A 207 17.69 -10.39 15.76
C SER A 207 18.32 -11.78 15.89
N THR A 208 17.94 -12.55 16.91
CA THR A 208 18.36 -13.95 17.08
C THR A 208 17.59 -14.94 16.20
N ASN A 209 16.48 -14.52 15.59
CA ASN A 209 15.66 -15.34 14.69
C ASN A 209 16.09 -15.14 13.23
N ILE A 210 17.18 -15.82 12.85
CA ILE A 210 17.68 -15.83 11.48
C ILE A 210 17.04 -17.01 10.75
N SER A 211 15.93 -16.76 10.05
CA SER A 211 15.51 -17.67 8.98
C SER A 211 16.57 -17.64 7.90
N SER A 212 17.09 -18.81 7.50
CA SER A 212 18.11 -18.98 6.46
C SER A 212 17.71 -18.39 5.11
N ASP A 213 16.41 -18.29 4.87
CA ASP A 213 15.85 -17.99 3.54
C ASP A 213 15.68 -16.48 3.30
N LEU A 214 15.84 -15.68 4.37
CA LEU A 214 15.71 -14.22 4.34
C LEU A 214 17.06 -13.55 4.64
N GLY A 215 17.51 -12.68 3.74
CA GLY A 215 18.64 -11.81 3.99
C GLY A 215 18.20 -10.44 4.55
N SER A 216 19.11 -9.83 5.30
CA SER A 216 18.98 -8.45 5.80
C SER A 216 19.54 -7.48 4.76
N VAL A 217 18.75 -6.48 4.38
CA VAL A 217 19.14 -5.44 3.43
C VAL A 217 18.84 -4.08 4.03
N VAL A 218 19.81 -3.17 3.95
CA VAL A 218 19.63 -1.75 4.23
C VAL A 218 19.87 -0.99 2.93
N PHE A 219 18.84 -0.29 2.46
CA PHE A 219 18.98 0.68 1.38
C PHE A 219 19.54 1.97 1.95
N ASP A 220 20.56 2.48 1.28
CA ASP A 220 21.15 3.78 1.53
C ASP A 220 20.82 4.70 0.34
N ILE A 221 20.09 5.79 0.59
CA ILE A 221 19.39 6.55 -0.44
C ILE A 221 19.65 8.03 -0.27
N GLU A 222 20.27 8.62 -1.28
CA GLU A 222 20.30 10.06 -1.49
C GLU A 222 19.04 10.50 -2.23
N VAL A 223 18.28 11.41 -1.64
CA VAL A 223 17.08 12.01 -2.22
C VAL A 223 17.44 13.40 -2.71
N VAL A 224 17.44 13.56 -4.02
CA VAL A 224 17.66 14.84 -4.71
C VAL A 224 16.32 15.50 -4.97
N LEU A 225 16.06 16.64 -4.32
CA LEU A 225 14.78 17.36 -4.43
C LEU A 225 14.77 18.34 -5.62
N GLU A 226 15.92 18.81 -6.09
CA GLU A 226 16.00 19.87 -7.09
C GLU A 226 15.71 19.43 -8.54
N GLU A 227 15.70 18.12 -8.83
CA GLU A 227 15.67 17.60 -10.21
C GLU A 227 14.32 17.04 -10.69
N TYR A 228 13.37 16.72 -9.81
CA TYR A 228 12.16 15.98 -10.20
C TYR A 228 10.88 16.47 -9.50
N LEU A 229 10.18 17.42 -10.12
CA LEU A 229 8.86 17.93 -9.71
C LEU A 229 7.74 16.86 -9.70
N THR A 230 8.03 15.61 -10.05
CA THR A 230 7.05 14.53 -10.18
C THR A 230 7.17 13.46 -9.09
N THR A 231 8.25 13.48 -8.29
CA THR A 231 8.43 12.50 -7.21
C THR A 231 7.75 13.00 -5.95
N ILE A 232 6.80 12.24 -5.42
CA ILE A 232 6.13 12.57 -4.16
C ILE A 232 6.99 12.03 -3.01
N VAL A 233 7.68 12.93 -2.31
CA VAL A 233 8.44 12.64 -1.08
C VAL A 233 7.83 13.44 0.05
N ALA A 234 7.42 12.79 1.14
CA ALA A 234 6.76 13.45 2.27
C ALA A 234 7.47 13.15 3.59
N ASP A 235 7.72 14.20 4.39
CA ASP A 235 8.22 14.04 5.75
C ASP A 235 7.06 13.90 6.74
N VAL A 236 6.68 12.64 6.99
CA VAL A 236 5.51 12.32 7.81
C VAL A 236 5.80 12.20 9.30
N ARG A 237 6.98 12.59 9.79
CA ARG A 237 7.39 12.35 11.19
C ARG A 237 6.40 12.87 12.23
N HIS A 238 5.77 14.02 11.97
CA HIS A 238 4.84 14.66 12.90
C HIS A 238 3.41 14.09 12.82
N LEU A 239 3.09 13.34 11.77
CA LEU A 239 1.79 12.68 11.56
C LEU A 239 1.85 11.17 11.80
N SER A 240 3.07 10.61 11.83
CA SER A 240 3.30 9.18 11.88
C SER A 240 3.18 8.61 13.29
N ARG A 241 2.64 7.39 13.37
CA ARG A 241 2.64 6.54 14.57
C ARG A 241 3.71 5.44 14.54
N PHE A 242 4.67 5.51 13.62
CA PHE A 242 5.84 4.64 13.76
C PHE A 242 6.56 5.01 15.04
N GLU A 243 6.53 4.12 16.03
CA GLU A 243 7.28 4.35 17.26
C GLU A 243 8.78 4.41 16.93
N PRO A 244 9.53 5.39 17.47
CA PRO A 244 10.97 5.25 17.56
C PRO A 244 11.23 3.98 18.38
N PHE A 245 11.94 3.00 17.82
CA PHE A 245 12.32 1.79 18.56
C PHE A 245 13.22 2.17 19.75
N SER A 246 12.62 2.53 20.89
CA SER A 246 13.32 2.91 22.13
C SER A 246 13.43 1.77 23.14
N HIS A 247 13.06 0.54 22.78
CA HIS A 247 13.06 -0.60 23.69
C HIS A 247 13.66 -1.87 23.10
N PHE A 248 15.00 -1.90 22.99
CA PHE A 248 15.80 -3.11 23.18
C PHE A 248 17.12 -2.67 23.84
N LYS A 249 17.19 -2.84 25.17
CA LYS A 249 18.45 -2.97 25.91
C LYS A 249 18.76 -4.46 26.02
#